data_AF-A0A9D2MXY0-F1
#
_entry.id   AF-A0A9D2MXY0-F1
#
_cell.length_a   1.000
_cell.length_b   1.000
_cell.length_c   1.000
_cell.angle_alpha   90.00
_cell.angle_beta   90.00
_cell.angle_gamma   90.00
#
_symmetry.space_group_name_H-M   'P 1'
#
loop_
_entity.id
_entity.type
_entity.pdbx_description
1 polymer ?
#
loop_
_entity_poly.entity_id
_entity_poly.type
_entity_poly.pdbx_seq_one_letter_code
_entity_poly.pdbx_strand_id
1 'polypeptide(L)'
;MEPGAFRTGFFDALHGTKQNIADYGETAGRMHLENLENHHDQPGNPDKAGEVLVKLINSGQCPQRFALGSDSAREIRREYENRLAELAKWEALSRESDFD
;
A
#
# COMPACT_ATOMS: atom_id res chain seq x y z
N MET A 1 -0.25 8.90 -5.83
CA MET A 1 -1.41 7.98 -5.94
C MET A 1 -0.98 6.66 -5.31
N GLU A 2 -1.77 6.14 -4.38
CA GLU A 2 -1.45 4.89 -3.67
C GLU A 2 -2.58 3.88 -3.94
N PRO A 3 -2.48 3.03 -4.97
CA PRO A 3 -3.53 2.07 -5.32
C PRO A 3 -3.55 0.90 -4.34
N GLY A 4 -4.76 0.43 -4.03
CA GLY A 4 -4.99 -0.87 -3.43
C GLY A 4 -4.93 -2.01 -4.45
N ALA A 5 -5.44 -3.17 -4.08
CA ALA A 5 -5.56 -4.32 -4.96
C ALA A 5 -6.75 -4.16 -5.94
N PHE A 6 -6.45 -4.20 -7.24
CA PHE A 6 -7.44 -4.11 -8.32
C PHE A 6 -7.39 -5.31 -9.25
N ARG A 7 -8.55 -5.70 -9.79
CA ARG A 7 -8.68 -6.77 -10.80
C ARG A 7 -8.27 -6.31 -12.19
N THR A 8 -7.01 -5.93 -12.38
CA THR A 8 -6.47 -5.42 -13.66
C THR A 8 -5.97 -6.53 -14.60
N GLY A 9 -5.99 -7.80 -14.16
CA GLY A 9 -5.32 -8.91 -14.85
C GLY A 9 -3.79 -8.87 -14.75
N PHE A 10 -3.22 -7.90 -14.02
CA PHE A 10 -1.78 -7.74 -13.90
C PHE A 10 -1.11 -8.95 -13.26
N PHE A 11 -1.70 -9.51 -12.20
CA PHE A 11 -1.14 -10.67 -11.51
C PHE A 11 -1.00 -11.87 -12.46
N ASP A 12 -2.00 -12.10 -13.30
CA ASP A 12 -2.01 -13.22 -14.25
C ASP A 12 -1.01 -13.03 -15.40
N ALA A 13 -0.61 -11.78 -15.66
CA ALA A 13 0.39 -11.43 -16.66
C ALA A 13 1.83 -11.40 -16.10
N LEU A 14 2.03 -11.62 -14.80
CA LEU A 14 3.36 -11.66 -14.20
C LEU A 14 4.13 -12.91 -14.65
N HIS A 15 5.44 -12.73 -14.85
CA HIS A 15 6.37 -13.84 -15.07
C HIS A 15 7.42 -13.86 -13.96
N GLY A 16 7.55 -15.01 -13.29
CA GLY A 16 8.57 -15.22 -12.27
C GLY A 16 9.98 -15.20 -12.84
N THR A 17 10.96 -14.93 -11.97
CA THR A 17 12.38 -15.08 -12.32
C THR A 17 12.78 -16.56 -12.30
N LYS A 18 13.71 -16.94 -13.18
CA LYS A 18 14.31 -18.29 -13.17
C LYS A 18 15.41 -18.43 -12.11
N GLN A 19 15.95 -17.33 -11.62
CA GLN A 19 17.01 -17.36 -10.60
C GLN A 19 16.40 -17.49 -9.22
N ASN A 20 16.83 -18.52 -8.49
CA ASN A 20 16.44 -18.78 -7.13
C ASN A 20 17.71 -18.92 -6.27
N ILE A 21 17.79 -18.17 -5.17
CA ILE A 21 18.88 -18.25 -4.19
C ILE A 21 18.31 -18.92 -2.95
N ALA A 22 18.74 -20.16 -2.70
CA ALA A 22 18.19 -21.01 -1.65
C ALA A 22 18.21 -20.35 -0.25
N ASP A 23 19.27 -19.60 0.07
CA ASP A 23 19.44 -18.90 1.35
C ASP A 23 18.32 -17.87 1.64
N TYR A 24 17.60 -17.41 0.61
CA TYR A 24 16.49 -16.47 0.75
C TYR A 24 15.12 -17.15 0.74
N GLY A 25 15.04 -18.49 0.65
CA GLY A 25 13.79 -19.23 0.50
C GLY A 25 12.73 -18.91 1.57
N GLU A 26 13.14 -18.88 2.84
CA GLU A 26 12.24 -18.59 3.97
C GLU A 26 11.97 -17.09 4.18
N THR A 27 12.66 -16.21 3.45
CA THR A 27 12.51 -14.75 3.56
C THR A 27 11.87 -14.17 2.31
N ALA A 28 12.67 -13.57 1.42
CA ALA A 28 12.21 -12.95 0.18
C ALA A 28 11.65 -13.99 -0.80
N GLY A 29 12.16 -15.23 -0.79
CA GLY A 29 11.72 -16.32 -1.65
C GLY A 29 10.25 -16.69 -1.46
N ARG A 30 9.66 -16.44 -0.27
CA ARG A 30 8.22 -16.62 -0.05
C ARG A 30 7.35 -15.72 -0.92
N MET A 31 7.90 -14.60 -1.41
CA MET A 31 7.22 -13.66 -2.30
C MET A 31 7.44 -13.97 -3.78
N HIS A 32 8.13 -15.05 -4.13
CA HIS A 32 8.21 -15.49 -5.53
C HIS A 32 6.82 -15.78 -6.07
N LEU A 33 6.60 -15.42 -7.33
CA LEU A 33 5.31 -15.60 -8.00
C LEU A 33 4.81 -17.06 -7.95
N GLU A 34 5.73 -18.03 -8.06
CA GLU A 34 5.44 -19.46 -7.96
C GLU A 34 4.86 -19.90 -6.60
N ASN A 35 5.08 -19.11 -5.54
CA ASN A 35 4.58 -19.35 -4.19
C ASN A 35 3.31 -18.55 -3.88
N LEU A 36 2.86 -17.67 -4.78
CA LEU A 36 1.71 -16.82 -4.57
C LEU A 36 0.49 -17.37 -5.31
N GLU A 37 -0.63 -17.47 -4.62
CA GLU A 37 -1.91 -17.83 -5.22
C GLU A 37 -2.77 -16.57 -5.43
N ASN A 38 -3.32 -16.42 -6.64
CA ASN A 38 -4.27 -15.35 -6.93
C ASN A 38 -5.69 -15.88 -6.91
N HIS A 39 -6.42 -15.57 -5.84
CA HIS A 39 -7.83 -15.96 -5.69
C HIS A 39 -8.80 -15.04 -6.44
N HIS A 40 -8.30 -14.02 -7.15
CA HIS A 40 -9.10 -13.01 -7.87
C HIS A 40 -10.14 -12.28 -6.98
N ASP A 41 -9.85 -12.21 -5.69
CA ASP A 41 -10.70 -11.64 -4.64
C ASP A 41 -10.37 -10.16 -4.36
N GLN A 42 -9.51 -9.54 -5.18
CA GLN A 42 -9.13 -8.13 -5.01
C GLN A 42 -10.36 -7.23 -5.00
N PRO A 43 -10.56 -6.36 -4.00
CA PRO A 43 -11.79 -5.57 -3.89
C PRO A 43 -11.94 -4.52 -5.00
N GLY A 44 -10.84 -4.05 -5.58
CA GLY A 44 -10.81 -2.96 -6.55
C GLY A 44 -11.35 -3.34 -7.93
N ASN A 45 -12.17 -2.45 -8.49
CA ASN A 45 -12.62 -2.49 -9.88
C ASN A 45 -11.88 -1.41 -10.70
N PRO A 46 -11.12 -1.78 -11.76
CA PRO A 46 -10.35 -0.83 -12.57
C PRO A 46 -11.19 0.26 -13.26
N ASP A 47 -12.37 -0.07 -13.76
CA ASP A 47 -13.26 0.88 -14.44
C ASP A 47 -13.72 1.97 -13.46
N LYS A 48 -14.12 1.56 -12.24
CA LYS A 48 -14.48 2.49 -11.17
C LYS A 48 -13.30 3.34 -10.70
N ALA A 49 -12.08 2.79 -10.73
CA ALA A 49 -10.89 3.60 -10.46
C ALA A 49 -10.73 4.73 -11.49
N GLY A 50 -10.94 4.43 -12.78
CA GLY A 50 -10.95 5.45 -13.83
C GLY A 50 -11.93 6.59 -13.56
N GLU A 51 -13.18 6.27 -13.21
CA GLU A 51 -14.20 7.27 -12.86
C GLU A 51 -13.78 8.14 -11.67
N VAL A 52 -13.21 7.54 -10.62
CA VAL A 52 -12.71 8.27 -9.45
C VAL A 52 -11.58 9.21 -9.81
N LEU A 53 -10.65 8.79 -10.67
CA LEU A 53 -9.54 9.62 -11.11
C LEU A 53 -10.02 10.84 -11.92
N VAL A 54 -10.94 10.63 -12.87
CA VAL A 54 -11.54 11.73 -13.63
C VAL A 54 -12.23 12.72 -12.70
N LYS A 55 -13.02 12.22 -11.74
CA LYS A 55 -13.67 13.07 -10.73
C LYS A 55 -12.67 13.86 -9.89
N LEU A 56 -11.59 13.22 -9.45
CA LEU A 56 -10.54 13.85 -8.64
C LEU A 56 -9.85 14.98 -9.40
N ILE A 57 -9.45 14.75 -10.65
CA ILE A 57 -8.80 15.76 -11.49
C ILE A 57 -9.76 16.94 -11.72
N ASN A 58 -11.02 16.66 -12.07
CA ASN A 58 -12.03 17.69 -12.32
C ASN A 58 -12.46 18.46 -11.06
N SER A 59 -12.12 18.00 -9.85
CA SER A 59 -12.41 18.73 -8.61
C SER A 59 -11.55 19.98 -8.42
N GLY A 60 -10.43 20.10 -9.16
CA GLY A 60 -9.44 21.16 -8.94
C GLY A 60 -8.64 21.03 -7.64
N GLN A 61 -8.93 20.02 -6.81
CA GLN A 61 -8.30 19.77 -5.51
C GLN A 61 -7.52 18.46 -5.54
N CYS A 62 -6.48 18.38 -6.39
CA CYS A 62 -5.64 17.19 -6.47
C CYS A 62 -4.67 17.14 -5.28
N PRO A 63 -4.81 16.20 -4.33
CA PRO A 63 -3.92 16.11 -3.19
C PRO A 63 -2.57 15.50 -3.60
N GLN A 64 -1.54 15.73 -2.79
CA GLN A 64 -0.23 15.09 -2.99
C GLN A 64 -0.30 13.56 -2.85
N ARG A 65 -1.16 13.08 -1.94
CA ARG A 65 -1.42 11.66 -1.70
C ARG A 65 -2.91 11.39 -1.76
N PHE A 66 -3.29 10.36 -2.51
CA PHE A 66 -4.66 9.88 -2.61
C PHE A 66 -4.65 8.35 -2.55
N ALA A 67 -5.34 7.80 -1.57
CA ALA A 67 -5.55 6.38 -1.41
C ALA A 67 -6.67 5.95 -2.36
N LEU A 68 -6.35 5.12 -3.34
CA LEU A 68 -7.29 4.63 -4.33
C LEU A 68 -7.64 3.18 -3.99
N GLY A 69 -8.83 2.97 -3.41
CA GLY A 69 -9.26 1.66 -2.89
C GLY A 69 -9.42 1.65 -1.37
N SER A 70 -10.36 0.86 -0.87
CA SER A 70 -10.69 0.81 0.58
C SER A 70 -9.60 0.15 1.42
N ASP A 71 -8.92 -0.85 0.85
CA ASP A 71 -7.77 -1.50 1.44
C ASP A 71 -6.58 -0.54 1.56
N SER A 72 -6.22 0.17 0.48
CA SER A 72 -5.18 1.21 0.53
C SER A 72 -5.51 2.28 1.57
N ALA A 73 -6.75 2.77 1.60
CA ALA A 73 -7.19 3.76 2.58
C ALA A 73 -7.10 3.24 4.03
N ARG A 74 -7.43 1.96 4.25
CA ARG A 74 -7.33 1.31 5.57
C ARG A 74 -5.89 1.16 6.02
N GLU A 75 -5.00 0.65 5.16
CA GLU A 75 -3.59 0.43 5.55
C GLU A 75 -2.85 1.74 5.78
N ILE A 76 -3.07 2.77 4.93
CA ILE A 76 -2.49 4.10 5.12
C ILE A 76 -2.96 4.71 6.44
N ARG A 77 -4.26 4.62 6.75
CA ARG A 77 -4.82 5.09 8.02
C ARG A 77 -4.15 4.38 9.19
N ARG A 78 -4.11 3.05 9.16
CA ARG A 78 -3.51 2.23 10.22
C ARG A 78 -2.05 2.61 10.47
N GLU A 79 -1.27 2.79 9.40
CA GLU A 79 0.13 3.20 9.51
C GLU A 79 0.28 4.58 10.16
N TYR A 80 -0.53 5.56 9.77
CA TYR A 80 -0.51 6.88 10.39
C TYR A 80 -0.95 6.86 11.86
N GLU A 81 -1.99 6.09 12.19
CA GLU A 81 -2.43 5.92 13.57
C GLU A 81 -1.33 5.28 14.43
N ASN A 82 -0.62 4.27 13.92
CA ASN A 82 0.52 3.66 14.62
C ASN A 82 1.65 4.66 14.86
N ARG A 83 2.03 5.45 13.84
CA ARG A 83 3.08 6.47 13.97
C ARG A 83 2.70 7.56 14.95
N LEU A 84 1.45 8.01 14.92
CA LEU A 84 0.95 9.00 15.87
C LEU A 84 0.93 8.44 17.29
N ALA A 85 0.56 7.17 17.47
CA ALA A 85 0.60 6.52 18.78
C ALA A 85 2.02 6.39 19.31
N GLU A 86 2.99 6.05 18.47
CA GLU A 86 4.40 6.00 18.85
C GLU A 86 4.95 7.38 19.22
N LEU A 87 4.66 8.42 18.42
CA LEU A 87 5.03 9.79 18.74
C LEU A 87 4.44 10.23 20.08
N ALA A 88 3.14 10.03 20.28
CA ALA A 88 2.45 10.40 21.53
C ALA A 88 3.05 9.69 22.75
N LYS A 89 3.51 8.44 22.60
CA LYS A 89 4.17 7.69 23.67
C LYS A 89 5.48 8.34 24.13
N TRP A 90 6.22 8.96 23.21
CA TRP A 90 7.56 9.51 23.49
C TRP A 90 7.61 11.03 23.52
N GLU A 91 6.51 11.72 23.24
CA GLU A 91 6.44 13.17 23.08
C GLU A 91 6.98 13.94 24.30
N ALA A 92 6.61 13.51 25.52
CA ALA A 92 7.07 14.16 26.75
C ALA A 92 8.60 14.11 26.87
N LEU A 93 9.20 12.94 26.65
CA LEU A 93 10.65 12.74 26.69
C LEU A 93 11.36 13.53 25.57
N SER A 94 10.77 13.60 24.37
CA SER A 94 11.33 14.40 23.28
C SER A 94 11.41 15.89 23.64
N ARG A 95 10.41 16.42 24.35
CA ARG A 95 10.35 17.83 24.79
C ARG A 95 11.38 18.18 25.87
N GLU A 96 11.91 17.19 26.60
CA GLU A 96 12.98 17.43 27.59
C GLU A 96 14.30 17.90 26.94
N SER A 97 14.41 17.85 25.61
CA SER A 97 15.57 18.34 24.85
C SER A 97 15.47 19.82 24.43
N ASP A 98 14.38 20.51 24.77
CA ASP A 98 14.22 21.95 24.51
C ASP A 98 15.20 22.77 25.39
N PHE A 99 15.59 23.94 24.92
CA PHE A 99 16.44 24.88 25.67
C PHE A 99 15.62 25.64 26.73
N ASP A 100 16.24 25.96 27.88
CA ASP A 100 15.61 26.70 28.99
C ASP A 100 15.29 28.18 28.66
#